data_AF-A0A8J2TZK2-F1
#
_entry.id   AF-A0A8J2TZK2-F1
#
_cell.length_a   1.000
_cell.length_b   1.000
_cell.length_c   1.000
_cell.angle_alpha   90.00
_cell.angle_beta   90.00
_cell.angle_gamma   90.00
#
_symmetry.space_group_name_H-M   'P 1'
#
loop_
_entity.id
_entity.type
_entity.pdbx_description
1 polymer ?
#
loop_
_entity_poly.entity_id
_entity_poly.type
_entity_poly.pdbx_seq_one_letter_code
_entity_poly.pdbx_strand_id
1 'polypeptide(L)'
;MALQARLGRPTNVTAPRVFGRGIAHLTAGGVRNSTRPTDERAASEDKTSDIRAPIDRQFEELLLRAGPSTHARVGLPLDLINWGDLFVQHEASVAEDIARRKIPRAELLPAVIHSDFNDIAPTIRDRVTAASISATEVAESLGGVGLLQIVESLPTRQVTNALRVSKHLHPRPHQKWKANDFIDVVQLPVPAVYCDVVFTEQQWVRALTRNKDDKLDERFDTKLIFEPEQLVEVLVAASL
;
A
#
# COMPACT_ATOMS: atom_id res chain seq x y z
N MET A 1 7.59 -13.22 10.43
CA MET A 1 7.83 -12.56 11.73
C MET A 1 6.53 -12.16 12.43
N ALA A 2 5.62 -11.38 11.83
CA ALA A 2 4.33 -10.98 12.44
C ALA A 2 3.46 -12.13 12.99
N LEU A 3 3.28 -13.21 12.21
CA LEU A 3 2.51 -14.39 12.65
C LEU A 3 3.26 -15.18 13.73
N GLN A 4 4.59 -15.30 13.61
CA GLN A 4 5.42 -16.02 14.57
C GLN A 4 5.42 -15.34 15.94
N ALA A 5 5.50 -14.01 15.98
CA ALA A 5 5.46 -13.24 17.23
C ALA A 5 4.13 -13.40 18.00
N ARG A 6 3.03 -13.70 17.30
CA ARG A 6 1.68 -13.75 17.89
C ARG A 6 1.13 -15.17 18.09
N LEU A 7 1.47 -16.09 17.20
CA LEU A 7 0.95 -17.46 17.16
C LEU A 7 2.06 -18.51 17.30
N GLY A 8 3.31 -18.10 17.53
CA GLY A 8 4.47 -19.00 17.65
C GLY A 8 4.84 -19.73 16.35
N ARG A 9 4.16 -19.46 15.23
CA ARG A 9 4.29 -20.17 13.95
C ARG A 9 4.29 -19.18 12.76
N PRO A 10 4.96 -19.49 11.64
CA PRO A 10 5.74 -20.70 11.38
C PRO A 10 7.11 -20.69 12.08
N THR A 11 7.62 -21.87 12.43
CA THR A 11 8.97 -22.07 13.00
C THR A 11 10.09 -21.84 12.00
N ASN A 12 9.80 -22.00 10.69
CA ASN A 12 10.68 -21.62 9.60
C ASN A 12 10.04 -20.49 8.79
N VAL A 13 10.64 -19.30 8.82
CA VAL A 13 10.23 -18.18 7.98
C VAL A 13 10.81 -18.42 6.59
N THR A 14 9.96 -18.81 5.64
CA THR A 14 10.37 -18.91 4.23
C THR A 14 10.82 -17.53 3.74
N ALA A 15 11.84 -17.47 2.89
CA ALA A 15 12.27 -16.23 2.27
C ALA A 15 11.07 -15.51 1.64
N PRO A 16 10.91 -14.19 1.86
CA PRO A 16 9.76 -13.46 1.35
C PRO A 16 9.73 -13.54 -0.18
N ARG A 17 8.74 -14.28 -0.73
CA ARG A 17 8.28 -14.02 -2.10
C ARG A 17 7.61 -12.66 -2.06
N VAL A 18 8.04 -11.75 -2.95
CA VAL A 18 7.50 -10.39 -3.11
C VAL A 18 5.99 -10.41 -2.83
N PHE A 19 5.61 -9.76 -1.73
CA PHE A 19 4.21 -9.51 -1.36
C PHE A 19 3.52 -8.81 -2.54
N GLY A 20 2.20 -8.95 -2.68
CA GLY A 20 1.45 -8.63 -3.92
C GLY A 20 1.91 -7.39 -4.70
N ARG A 21 1.65 -7.36 -6.02
CA ARG A 21 2.18 -6.32 -6.91
C ARG A 21 1.03 -5.42 -7.38
N GLY A 22 1.27 -4.10 -7.30
CA GLY A 22 0.50 -3.02 -7.90
C GLY A 22 -0.83 -2.60 -7.24
N ILE A 23 -1.67 -1.86 -7.95
CA ILE A 23 -2.86 -1.13 -7.45
C ILE A 23 -3.99 -2.06 -7.00
N ALA A 24 -4.16 -3.22 -7.63
CA ALA A 24 -5.08 -4.24 -7.14
C ALA A 24 -4.63 -4.72 -5.75
N HIS A 25 -3.31 -4.77 -5.53
CA HIS A 25 -2.70 -5.03 -4.23
C HIS A 25 -2.57 -3.78 -3.34
N LEU A 26 -3.05 -2.60 -3.72
CA LEU A 26 -3.06 -1.42 -2.84
C LEU A 26 -4.47 -1.00 -2.43
N THR A 27 -5.46 -1.41 -3.23
CA THR A 27 -6.86 -1.00 -3.09
C THR A 27 -7.79 -2.16 -2.74
N ALA A 28 -7.23 -3.29 -2.32
CA ALA A 28 -7.97 -4.51 -2.07
C ALA A 28 -8.72 -5.12 -3.26
N GLY A 29 -8.22 -4.90 -4.48
CA GLY A 29 -8.93 -5.22 -5.70
C GLY A 29 -10.23 -4.43 -5.86
N GLY A 30 -10.41 -3.34 -5.10
CA GLY A 30 -11.44 -2.33 -5.27
C GLY A 30 -11.19 -1.48 -6.52
N VAL A 31 -9.93 -1.38 -6.95
CA VAL A 31 -9.55 -0.90 -8.27
C VAL A 31 -9.19 -2.09 -9.15
N ARG A 32 -9.97 -2.29 -10.22
CA ARG A 32 -9.71 -3.29 -11.26
C ARG A 32 -9.63 -2.61 -12.61
N ASN A 33 -8.74 -3.13 -13.45
CA ASN A 33 -8.62 -2.70 -14.81
C ASN A 33 -9.75 -3.31 -15.67
N SER A 34 -10.65 -2.51 -16.25
CA SER A 34 -11.73 -2.99 -17.11
C SER A 34 -11.50 -2.67 -18.60
N THR A 35 -10.25 -2.58 -19.03
CA THR A 35 -9.88 -1.93 -20.32
C THR A 35 -9.83 -2.86 -21.52
N ARG A 36 -10.69 -3.89 -21.55
CA ARG A 36 -11.09 -4.49 -22.83
C ARG A 36 -12.54 -4.16 -23.10
N PRO A 37 -12.90 -3.73 -24.34
CA PRO A 37 -14.29 -3.67 -24.74
C PRO A 37 -14.91 -5.02 -24.39
N THR A 38 -15.97 -5.01 -23.60
CA THR A 38 -16.92 -6.11 -23.61
C THR A 38 -17.47 -6.16 -25.02
N ASP A 39 -16.80 -6.88 -25.92
CA ASP A 39 -17.49 -7.42 -27.08
C ASP A 39 -18.56 -8.31 -26.49
N GLU A 40 -19.80 -7.79 -26.46
CA GLU A 40 -21.01 -8.46 -25.97
C GLU A 40 -21.29 -9.79 -26.70
N ARG A 41 -20.45 -10.16 -27.69
CA ARG A 41 -20.49 -11.42 -28.43
C ARG A 41 -19.64 -12.55 -27.84
N ALA A 42 -18.83 -12.30 -26.82
CA ALA A 42 -18.00 -13.34 -26.17
C ALA A 42 -18.55 -13.79 -24.80
N ALA A 43 -19.87 -13.68 -24.60
CA ALA A 43 -20.58 -14.35 -23.51
C ALA A 43 -20.71 -15.85 -23.81
N SER A 44 -19.59 -16.57 -23.88
CA SER A 44 -19.57 -18.02 -23.79
C SER A 44 -18.46 -18.46 -22.84
N GLU A 45 -18.88 -18.89 -21.66
CA GLU A 45 -18.22 -19.86 -20.79
C GLU A 45 -16.75 -19.59 -20.37
N ASP A 46 -16.64 -18.91 -19.23
CA ASP A 46 -15.99 -19.42 -18.01
C ASP A 46 -14.52 -19.93 -18.04
N LYS A 47 -13.70 -19.46 -18.98
CA LYS A 47 -12.22 -19.65 -18.94
C LYS A 47 -11.39 -18.37 -19.07
N THR A 48 -12.02 -17.23 -19.32
CA THR A 48 -11.32 -15.95 -19.50
C THR A 48 -10.95 -15.27 -18.18
N SER A 49 -11.61 -15.57 -17.06
CA SER A 49 -11.26 -15.03 -15.73
C SER A 49 -9.86 -15.48 -15.27
N ASP A 50 -9.49 -16.72 -15.59
CA ASP A 50 -8.25 -17.35 -15.13
C ASP A 50 -7.00 -16.84 -15.90
N ILE A 51 -7.19 -16.35 -17.13
CA ILE A 51 -6.12 -15.80 -17.99
C ILE A 51 -6.00 -14.27 -17.83
N ARG A 52 -7.01 -13.59 -17.27
CA ARG A 52 -7.00 -12.12 -17.05
C ARG A 52 -6.00 -11.69 -15.98
N ALA A 53 -6.02 -12.35 -14.81
CA ALA A 53 -5.18 -11.97 -13.68
C ALA A 53 -3.65 -12.04 -13.94
N PRO A 54 -3.12 -13.03 -14.68
CA PRO A 54 -1.70 -13.07 -15.04
C PRO A 54 -1.26 -11.94 -15.97
N ILE A 55 -2.12 -11.56 -16.93
CA ILE A 55 -1.82 -10.55 -17.96
C ILE A 55 -1.87 -9.14 -17.37
N ASP A 56 -2.93 -8.82 -16.62
CA ASP A 56 -3.06 -7.54 -15.93
C ASP A 56 -1.87 -7.29 -14.99
N ARG A 57 -1.41 -8.35 -14.31
CA ARG A 57 -0.25 -8.31 -13.41
C ARG A 57 1.07 -8.02 -14.13
N GLN A 58 1.30 -8.58 -15.32
CA GLN A 58 2.52 -8.32 -16.10
C GLN A 58 2.53 -6.89 -16.65
N PHE A 59 1.36 -6.40 -17.08
CA PHE A 59 1.18 -5.02 -17.55
C PHE A 59 1.41 -4.00 -16.44
N GLU A 60 0.84 -4.25 -15.28
CA GLU A 60 1.00 -3.44 -14.07
C GLU A 60 2.47 -3.36 -13.61
N GLU A 61 3.22 -4.47 -13.65
CA GLU A 61 4.64 -4.49 -13.29
C GLU A 61 5.51 -3.66 -14.26
N LEU A 62 5.17 -3.66 -15.55
CA LEU A 62 5.84 -2.85 -16.57
C LEU A 62 5.53 -1.36 -16.38
N LEU A 63 4.28 -0.99 -16.09
CA LEU A 63 3.86 0.40 -15.91
C LEU A 63 4.40 1.02 -14.61
N LEU A 64 4.40 0.27 -13.50
CA LEU A 64 4.90 0.77 -12.21
C LEU A 64 6.43 0.95 -12.16
N ARG A 65 7.17 0.27 -13.04
CA ARG A 65 8.63 0.36 -13.14
C ARG A 65 9.11 1.28 -14.28
N ALA A 66 8.23 1.61 -15.22
CA ALA A 66 8.61 2.40 -16.38
C ALA A 66 8.65 3.90 -16.06
N GLY A 67 9.69 4.59 -16.51
CA GLY A 67 9.68 6.05 -16.59
C GLY A 67 8.83 6.55 -17.78
N PRO A 68 8.49 7.85 -17.86
CA PRO A 68 7.66 8.40 -18.94
C PRO A 68 8.15 8.06 -20.35
N SER A 69 9.47 7.97 -20.54
CA SER A 69 10.11 7.61 -21.82
C SER A 69 10.00 6.11 -22.16
N THR A 70 9.98 5.22 -21.18
CA THR A 70 9.78 3.78 -21.38
C THR A 70 8.34 3.49 -21.81
N HIS A 71 7.37 4.22 -21.25
CA HIS A 71 5.96 4.14 -21.65
C HIS A 71 5.75 4.48 -23.13
N ALA A 72 6.34 5.60 -23.58
CA ALA A 72 6.26 6.04 -24.97
C ALA A 72 6.89 5.05 -25.96
N ARG A 73 7.97 4.36 -25.55
CA ARG A 73 8.73 3.45 -26.41
C ARG A 73 8.08 2.07 -26.60
N VAL A 74 7.31 1.60 -25.62
CA VAL A 74 6.65 0.28 -25.67
C VAL A 74 5.28 0.36 -26.37
N GLY A 75 4.86 1.55 -26.83
CA GLY A 75 3.56 1.74 -27.48
C GLY A 75 2.41 1.43 -26.53
N LEU A 76 2.62 1.67 -25.22
CA LEU A 76 1.60 1.59 -24.19
C LEU A 76 1.02 3.00 -24.03
N PRO A 77 -0.19 3.27 -24.54
CA PRO A 77 -0.91 4.47 -24.19
C PRO A 77 -0.97 4.57 -22.66
N LEU A 78 -0.32 5.59 -22.09
CA LEU A 78 -0.43 5.94 -20.66
C LEU A 78 -1.90 6.16 -20.25
N ASP A 79 -2.71 6.46 -21.24
CA ASP A 79 -4.14 6.70 -21.30
C ASP A 79 -5.02 5.44 -21.27
N LEU A 80 -4.47 4.23 -21.43
CA LEU A 80 -5.29 3.01 -21.35
C LEU A 80 -5.76 2.71 -19.93
N ILE A 81 -5.04 3.15 -18.88
CA ILE A 81 -5.45 2.92 -17.49
C ILE A 81 -4.97 4.09 -16.62
N ASN A 82 -5.87 5.03 -16.30
CA ASN A 82 -5.53 6.09 -15.36
C ASN A 82 -5.64 5.55 -13.92
N TRP A 83 -4.65 4.76 -13.52
CA TRP A 83 -4.54 4.19 -12.17
C TRP A 83 -4.54 5.26 -11.08
N GLY A 84 -4.00 6.44 -11.37
CA GLY A 84 -4.08 7.59 -10.48
C GLY A 84 -5.52 8.03 -10.23
N ASP A 85 -6.35 8.15 -11.27
CA ASP A 85 -7.77 8.50 -11.12
C ASP A 85 -8.56 7.41 -10.39
N LEU A 86 -8.31 6.14 -10.70
CA LEU A 86 -8.98 5.03 -10.00
C LEU A 86 -8.61 4.98 -8.52
N PHE A 87 -7.35 5.26 -8.18
CA PHE A 87 -6.91 5.41 -6.81
C PHE A 87 -7.60 6.61 -6.12
N VAL A 88 -7.69 7.76 -6.78
CA VAL A 88 -8.41 8.94 -6.26
C VAL A 88 -9.88 8.60 -6.01
N GLN A 89 -10.55 7.89 -6.92
CA GLN A 89 -11.94 7.45 -6.74
C GLN A 89 -12.10 6.50 -5.54
N HIS A 90 -11.19 5.54 -5.39
CA HIS A 90 -11.19 4.63 -4.24
C HIS A 90 -11.02 5.40 -2.92
N GLU A 91 -10.03 6.28 -2.84
CA GLU A 91 -9.80 7.08 -1.62
C GLU A 91 -10.95 8.05 -1.34
N ALA A 92 -11.61 8.59 -2.37
CA ALA A 92 -12.83 9.37 -2.20
C ALA A 92 -13.96 8.52 -1.58
N SER A 93 -14.14 7.27 -2.04
CA SER A 93 -15.13 6.37 -1.44
C SER A 93 -14.84 6.05 0.04
N VAL A 94 -13.55 5.88 0.39
CA VAL A 94 -13.10 5.69 1.78
C VAL A 94 -13.39 6.93 2.62
N ALA A 95 -13.11 8.12 2.08
CA ALA A 95 -13.41 9.39 2.76
C ALA A 95 -14.92 9.57 2.99
N GLU A 96 -15.76 9.22 2.02
CA GLU A 96 -17.22 9.21 2.17
C GLU A 96 -17.69 8.23 3.24
N ASP A 97 -17.12 7.03 3.30
CA ASP A 97 -17.40 6.04 4.34
C ASP A 97 -17.04 6.54 5.75
N ILE A 98 -15.86 7.15 5.88
CA ILE A 98 -15.40 7.77 7.12
C ILE A 98 -16.36 8.89 7.55
N ALA A 99 -16.76 9.76 6.62
CA ALA A 99 -17.67 10.87 6.89
C ALA A 99 -19.08 10.38 7.27
N ARG A 100 -19.62 9.39 6.54
CA ARG A 100 -20.92 8.75 6.82
C ARG A 100 -20.97 8.14 8.21
N ARG A 101 -19.89 7.48 8.64
CA ARG A 101 -19.78 6.83 9.95
C ARG A 101 -19.38 7.78 11.08
N LYS A 102 -19.08 9.05 10.77
CA LYS A 102 -18.63 10.09 11.72
C LYS A 102 -17.45 9.62 12.59
N ILE A 103 -16.49 8.94 11.98
CA ILE A 103 -15.35 8.34 12.68
C ILE A 103 -14.51 9.47 13.31
N PRO A 104 -14.28 9.44 14.64
CA PRO A 104 -13.43 10.43 15.30
C PRO A 104 -12.00 10.44 14.75
N ARG A 105 -11.31 11.58 14.89
CA ARG A 105 -9.93 11.74 14.43
C ARG A 105 -8.98 10.65 14.95
N ALA A 106 -9.19 10.20 16.19
CA ALA A 106 -8.39 9.16 16.83
C ALA A 106 -8.60 7.76 16.22
N GLU A 107 -9.75 7.52 15.57
CA GLU A 107 -10.14 6.23 15.00
C GLU A 107 -9.92 6.15 13.48
N LEU A 108 -9.39 7.22 12.87
CA LEU A 108 -9.11 7.26 11.43
C LEU A 108 -8.07 6.23 11.00
N LEU A 109 -7.02 6.03 11.81
CA LEU A 109 -6.00 5.03 11.51
C LEU A 109 -6.61 3.61 11.50
N PRO A 110 -7.33 3.15 12.55
CA PRO A 110 -8.08 1.90 12.50
C PRO A 110 -9.03 1.78 11.30
N ALA A 111 -9.72 2.85 10.92
CA ALA A 111 -10.64 2.83 9.78
C ALA A 111 -9.92 2.63 8.42
N VAL A 112 -8.77 3.30 8.23
CA VAL A 112 -7.93 3.14 7.04
C VAL A 112 -7.26 1.76 7.02
N ILE A 113 -6.80 1.25 8.17
CA ILE A 113 -6.27 -0.12 8.26
C ILE A 113 -7.36 -1.14 7.92
N HIS A 114 -8.60 -0.91 8.38
CA HIS A 114 -9.72 -1.78 8.06
C HIS A 114 -10.06 -1.77 6.57
N SER A 115 -9.98 -0.64 5.87
CA SER A 115 -10.16 -0.62 4.41
C SER A 115 -9.05 -1.39 3.70
N ASP A 116 -7.83 -1.34 4.22
CA ASP A 116 -6.68 -2.13 3.75
C ASP A 116 -6.74 -3.61 4.10
N PHE A 117 -7.43 -4.00 5.17
CA PHE A 117 -7.45 -5.39 5.60
C PHE A 117 -7.99 -6.32 4.49
N ASN A 118 -9.02 -5.87 3.77
CA ASN A 118 -9.61 -6.62 2.66
C ASN A 118 -8.59 -6.93 1.54
N ASP A 119 -7.55 -6.10 1.40
CA ASP A 119 -6.54 -6.22 0.36
C ASP A 119 -5.54 -7.33 0.63
N ILE A 120 -5.06 -7.33 1.85
CA ILE A 120 -4.03 -8.23 2.30
C ILE A 120 -4.64 -9.52 2.84
N ALA A 121 -5.94 -9.56 3.11
CA ALA A 121 -6.65 -10.75 3.61
C ALA A 121 -6.39 -12.02 2.77
N PRO A 122 -6.41 -12.02 1.43
CA PRO A 122 -6.05 -13.19 0.64
C PRO A 122 -4.61 -13.64 0.90
N THR A 123 -3.66 -12.70 0.93
CA THR A 123 -2.25 -13.04 1.16
C THR A 123 -1.99 -13.50 2.60
N ILE A 124 -2.65 -12.87 3.58
CA ILE A 124 -2.63 -13.30 4.99
C ILE A 124 -3.19 -14.72 5.07
N ARG A 125 -4.33 -14.99 4.43
CA ARG A 125 -4.95 -16.32 4.39
C ARG A 125 -4.03 -17.38 3.78
N ASP A 126 -3.38 -17.06 2.66
CA ASP A 126 -2.41 -17.96 2.02
C ASP A 126 -1.24 -18.27 2.95
N ARG A 127 -0.72 -17.26 3.66
CA ARG A 127 0.40 -17.43 4.61
C ARG A 127 0.01 -18.16 5.88
N VAL A 128 -1.18 -17.90 6.42
CA VAL A 128 -1.77 -18.62 7.57
C VAL A 128 -1.97 -20.09 7.22
N THR A 129 -2.51 -20.37 6.02
CA THR A 129 -2.71 -21.73 5.52
C THR A 129 -1.37 -22.45 5.31
N ALA A 130 -0.38 -21.77 4.70
CA ALA A 130 0.97 -22.31 4.52
C ALA A 130 1.68 -22.58 5.86
N ALA A 131 1.33 -21.88 6.93
CA ALA A 131 1.82 -22.11 8.29
C ALA A 131 1.04 -23.21 9.05
N SER A 132 0.07 -23.87 8.40
CA SER A 132 -0.82 -24.88 8.99
C SER A 132 -1.62 -24.35 10.20
N ILE A 133 -2.03 -23.08 10.13
CA ILE A 133 -2.89 -22.44 11.12
C ILE A 133 -4.31 -22.40 10.54
N SER A 134 -5.31 -22.81 11.31
CA SER A 134 -6.70 -22.82 10.82
C SER A 134 -7.36 -21.43 10.90
N ALA A 135 -8.37 -21.18 10.07
CA ALA A 135 -9.11 -19.91 10.10
C ALA A 135 -9.86 -19.71 11.43
N THR A 136 -10.36 -20.79 12.03
CA THR A 136 -10.97 -20.81 13.36
C THR A 136 -9.96 -20.44 14.44
N GLU A 137 -8.76 -21.02 14.41
CA GLU A 137 -7.68 -20.70 15.35
C GLU A 137 -7.24 -19.24 15.24
N VAL A 138 -7.18 -18.66 14.04
CA VAL A 138 -6.93 -17.22 13.85
C VAL A 138 -8.04 -16.38 14.46
N ALA A 139 -9.31 -16.73 14.21
CA ALA A 139 -10.45 -15.99 14.72
C ALA A 139 -10.51 -16.04 16.27
N GLU A 140 -10.26 -17.21 16.86
CA GLU A 140 -10.26 -17.43 18.31
C GLU A 140 -9.05 -16.80 19.00
N SER A 141 -7.86 -16.85 18.38
CA SER A 141 -6.62 -16.37 19.01
C SER A 141 -6.39 -14.88 18.86
N LEU A 142 -6.75 -14.29 17.70
CA LEU A 142 -6.44 -12.90 17.38
C LEU A 142 -7.66 -11.98 17.46
N GLY A 143 -8.86 -12.50 17.15
CA GLY A 143 -10.05 -11.67 16.97
C GLY A 143 -9.87 -10.56 15.91
N GLY A 144 -10.82 -9.63 15.82
CA GLY A 144 -10.75 -8.51 14.87
C GLY A 144 -9.59 -7.54 15.15
N VAL A 145 -9.30 -7.29 16.44
CA VAL A 145 -8.23 -6.37 16.86
C VAL A 145 -6.84 -6.96 16.56
N GLY A 146 -6.62 -8.24 16.83
CA GLY A 146 -5.33 -8.89 16.54
C GLY A 146 -5.05 -8.98 15.04
N LEU A 147 -6.08 -9.07 14.21
CA LEU A 147 -5.94 -8.98 12.75
C LEU A 147 -5.47 -7.59 12.30
N LEU A 148 -6.04 -6.51 12.86
CA LEU A 148 -5.56 -5.15 12.58
C LEU A 148 -4.10 -4.97 13.01
N GLN A 149 -3.73 -5.51 14.18
CA GLN A 149 -2.35 -5.48 14.65
C GLN A 149 -1.38 -6.26 13.74
N ILE A 150 -1.84 -7.32 13.05
CA ILE A 150 -1.03 -8.01 12.04
C ILE A 150 -0.73 -7.06 10.88
N VAL A 151 -1.72 -6.34 10.38
CA VAL A 151 -1.53 -5.34 9.32
C VAL A 151 -0.55 -4.27 9.76
N GLU A 152 -0.74 -3.76 10.98
CA GLU A 152 0.17 -2.78 11.58
C GLU A 152 1.57 -3.34 11.76
N SER A 153 1.77 -4.64 11.93
CA SER A 153 3.13 -5.20 12.02
C SER A 153 3.85 -5.38 10.68
N LEU A 154 3.21 -5.04 9.55
CA LEU A 154 3.84 -5.07 8.23
C LEU A 154 4.51 -3.71 7.97
N PRO A 155 5.85 -3.63 7.88
CA PRO A 155 6.59 -2.36 7.84
C PRO A 155 6.13 -1.40 6.74
N THR A 156 6.02 -1.89 5.50
CA THR A 156 5.60 -1.05 4.37
C THR A 156 4.14 -0.60 4.48
N ARG A 157 3.27 -1.41 5.10
CA ARG A 157 1.87 -1.01 5.32
C ARG A 157 1.72 0.04 6.40
N GLN A 158 2.59 0.04 7.41
CA GLN A 158 2.62 1.16 8.37
C GLN A 158 2.85 2.48 7.64
N VAL A 159 3.85 2.52 6.75
CA VAL A 159 4.14 3.72 5.95
C VAL A 159 2.97 4.08 5.05
N THR A 160 2.42 3.13 4.27
CA THR A 160 1.24 3.36 3.41
C THR A 160 0.06 3.94 4.20
N ASN A 161 -0.26 3.36 5.37
CA ASN A 161 -1.35 3.83 6.22
C ASN A 161 -1.09 5.22 6.78
N ALA A 162 0.15 5.53 7.19
CA ALA A 162 0.51 6.86 7.67
C ALA A 162 0.32 7.94 6.59
N LEU A 163 0.73 7.66 5.34
CA LEU A 163 0.54 8.57 4.20
C LEU A 163 -0.95 8.81 3.93
N ARG A 164 -1.75 7.74 3.88
CA ARG A 164 -3.20 7.81 3.63
C ARG A 164 -3.95 8.54 4.74
N VAL A 165 -3.67 8.21 6.00
CA VAL A 165 -4.26 8.88 7.17
C VAL A 165 -3.93 10.37 7.17
N SER A 166 -2.70 10.76 6.77
CA SER A 166 -2.31 12.18 6.70
C SER A 166 -3.22 13.00 5.77
N LYS A 167 -3.61 12.43 4.62
CA LYS A 167 -4.53 13.04 3.65
C LYS A 167 -5.97 13.06 4.16
N HIS A 168 -6.45 11.98 4.78
CA HIS A 168 -7.80 11.93 5.37
C HIS A 168 -7.97 12.87 6.57
N LEU A 169 -6.91 13.15 7.32
CA LEU A 169 -6.92 14.06 8.46
C LEU A 169 -7.05 15.54 8.10
N HIS A 170 -6.71 15.90 6.86
CA HIS A 170 -6.70 17.29 6.41
C HIS A 170 -7.41 17.40 5.06
N PRO A 171 -8.76 17.43 5.04
CA PRO A 171 -9.55 17.61 3.83
C PRO A 171 -9.50 19.07 3.32
N ARG A 172 -8.33 19.73 3.37
CA ARG A 172 -8.15 21.05 2.78
C ARG A 172 -8.14 20.91 1.25
N PRO A 173 -8.63 21.90 0.50
CA PRO A 173 -8.70 21.82 -0.96
C PRO A 173 -7.36 21.48 -1.65
N HIS A 174 -6.23 21.92 -1.08
CA HIS A 174 -4.89 21.68 -1.61
C HIS A 174 -4.28 20.31 -1.24
N GLN A 175 -4.91 19.57 -0.32
CA GLN A 175 -4.47 18.25 0.15
C GLN A 175 -5.42 17.12 -0.28
N LYS A 176 -6.36 17.41 -1.20
CA LYS A 176 -7.12 16.36 -1.89
C LYS A 176 -6.18 15.39 -2.59
N TRP A 177 -6.62 14.14 -2.67
CA TRP A 177 -5.96 13.12 -3.47
C TRP A 177 -5.83 13.58 -4.92
N LYS A 178 -4.61 13.51 -5.45
CA LYS A 178 -4.27 13.74 -6.84
C LYS A 178 -3.82 12.42 -7.46
N ALA A 179 -3.98 12.28 -8.77
CA ALA A 179 -3.52 11.10 -9.50
C ALA A 179 -2.04 10.75 -9.21
N ASN A 180 -1.18 11.76 -9.05
CA ASN A 180 0.24 11.54 -8.76
C ASN A 180 0.51 11.06 -7.32
N ASP A 181 -0.38 11.34 -6.34
CA ASP A 181 -0.21 10.84 -4.97
C ASP A 181 -0.24 9.29 -4.94
N PHE A 182 -0.83 8.65 -5.95
CA PHE A 182 -0.78 7.20 -6.11
C PHE A 182 0.66 6.68 -6.14
N ILE A 183 1.53 7.30 -6.94
CA ILE A 183 2.92 6.87 -7.10
C ILE A 183 3.65 6.97 -5.76
N ASP A 184 3.42 8.04 -5.01
CA ASP A 184 4.03 8.23 -3.69
C ASP A 184 3.60 7.13 -2.71
N VAL A 185 2.30 6.83 -2.66
CA VAL A 185 1.74 5.80 -1.77
C VAL A 185 2.21 4.39 -2.14
N VAL A 186 2.51 4.13 -3.42
CA VAL A 186 3.05 2.83 -3.89
C VAL A 186 4.55 2.72 -3.63
N GLN A 187 5.30 3.77 -3.96
CA GLN A 187 6.75 3.68 -4.10
C GLN A 187 7.51 4.10 -2.84
N LEU A 188 7.03 5.10 -2.09
CA LEU A 188 7.70 5.59 -0.89
C LEU A 188 7.79 4.58 0.27
N PRO A 189 6.83 3.66 0.49
CA PRO A 189 6.89 2.72 1.60
C PRO A 189 8.12 1.82 1.66
N VAL A 190 8.62 1.37 0.51
CA VAL A 190 9.79 0.48 0.45
C VAL A 190 11.07 1.21 0.89
N PRO A 191 11.48 2.33 0.26
CA PRO A 191 12.67 3.05 0.67
C PRO A 191 12.54 3.60 2.10
N ALA A 192 11.35 4.04 2.54
CA ALA A 192 11.14 4.54 3.89
C ALA A 192 11.34 3.49 5.01
N VAL A 193 11.40 2.21 4.66
CA VAL A 193 11.62 1.10 5.61
C VAL A 193 13.02 0.50 5.49
N TYR A 194 13.59 0.49 4.28
CA TYR A 194 14.76 -0.33 3.97
C TYR A 194 15.98 0.48 3.48
N CYS A 195 15.90 1.80 3.41
CA CYS A 195 17.03 2.66 3.06
C CYS A 195 17.41 3.53 4.24
N ASP A 196 18.70 3.83 4.39
CA ASP A 196 19.19 4.67 5.48
C ASP A 196 18.77 6.14 5.31
N VAL A 197 18.57 6.58 4.07
CA VAL A 197 18.21 7.97 3.72
C VAL A 197 17.19 7.98 2.59
N VAL A 198 16.14 8.78 2.76
CA VAL A 198 15.10 8.96 1.73
C VAL A 198 14.81 10.44 1.53
N PHE A 199 14.96 10.89 0.29
CA PHE A 199 14.58 12.23 -0.15
C PHE A 199 13.18 12.22 -0.77
N THR A 200 12.25 12.97 -0.20
CA THR A 200 10.83 13.01 -0.62
C THR A 200 10.20 14.37 -0.32
N GLU A 201 8.97 14.63 -0.77
CA GLU A 201 8.31 15.91 -0.52
C GLU A 201 8.12 16.18 0.97
N GLN A 202 8.23 17.46 1.34
CA GLN A 202 8.04 17.93 2.72
C GLN A 202 6.72 17.45 3.34
N GLN A 203 5.66 17.32 2.54
CA GLN A 203 4.36 16.81 3.02
C GLN A 203 4.45 15.37 3.56
N TRP A 204 5.27 14.52 2.94
CA TRP A 204 5.42 13.12 3.32
C TRP A 204 6.39 12.97 4.48
N VAL A 205 7.49 13.72 4.51
CA VAL A 205 8.36 13.80 5.70
C VAL A 205 7.53 14.18 6.93
N ARG A 206 6.69 15.22 6.83
CA ARG A 206 5.80 15.62 7.93
C ARG A 206 4.73 14.59 8.26
N ALA A 207 4.24 13.81 7.30
CA ALA A 207 3.27 12.76 7.54
C ALA A 207 3.88 11.61 8.34
N LEU A 208 5.11 11.20 8.00
CA LEU A 208 5.80 10.04 8.56
C LEU A 208 6.48 10.33 9.91
N THR A 209 6.83 11.59 10.17
CA THR A 209 7.44 12.03 11.44
C THR A 209 6.44 12.70 12.39
N ARG A 210 5.15 12.72 12.04
CA ARG A 210 4.14 13.49 12.79
C ARG A 210 3.88 12.96 14.20
N ASN A 211 3.95 11.65 14.38
CA ASN A 211 3.55 11.01 15.62
C ASN A 211 4.71 11.06 16.61
N LYS A 212 4.57 11.82 17.70
CA LYS A 212 5.65 12.04 18.67
C LYS A 212 6.14 10.75 19.33
N ASP A 213 5.24 9.80 19.53
CA ASP A 213 5.51 8.56 20.26
C ASP A 213 5.83 7.39 19.32
N ASP A 214 5.72 7.59 18.01
CA ASP A 214 6.00 6.55 17.02
C ASP A 214 6.37 7.16 15.66
N LYS A 215 7.52 7.84 15.61
CA LYS A 215 8.00 8.38 14.34
C LYS A 215 8.63 7.25 13.51
N LEU A 216 8.24 7.20 12.24
CA LEU A 216 8.66 6.10 11.36
C LEU A 216 10.15 6.18 10.97
N ASP A 217 10.73 7.39 10.99
CA ASP A 217 12.17 7.60 10.80
C ASP A 217 12.99 6.96 11.93
N GLU A 218 12.60 7.19 13.19
CA GLU A 218 13.25 6.58 14.36
C GLU A 218 13.02 5.06 14.41
N ARG A 219 11.83 4.59 14.04
CA ARG A 219 11.47 3.16 14.08
C ARG A 219 12.28 2.32 13.10
N PHE A 220 12.48 2.83 11.88
CA PHE A 220 13.18 2.10 10.81
C PHE A 220 14.61 2.57 10.60
N ASP A 221 15.13 3.41 11.51
CA ASP A 221 16.47 4.00 11.39
C ASP A 221 16.71 4.64 10.01
N THR A 222 15.68 5.33 9.51
CA THR A 222 15.64 5.90 8.16
C THR A 222 15.58 7.42 8.24
N LYS A 223 16.59 8.12 7.72
CA LYS A 223 16.62 9.59 7.69
C LYS A 223 15.77 10.13 6.53
N LEU A 224 14.60 10.67 6.88
CA LEU A 224 13.69 11.31 5.93
C LEU A 224 14.05 12.79 5.74
N ILE A 225 14.38 13.20 4.51
CA ILE A 225 14.78 14.55 4.16
C ILE A 225 13.95 15.12 3.01
N PHE A 226 13.83 16.44 2.94
CA PHE A 226 13.07 17.14 1.89
C PHE A 226 13.80 18.36 1.30
N GLU A 227 14.90 18.79 1.92
CA GLU A 227 15.78 19.85 1.45
C GLU A 227 17.11 19.25 0.96
N PRO A 228 17.61 19.61 -0.24
CA PRO A 228 18.89 19.12 -0.74
C PRO A 228 20.07 19.38 0.20
N GLU A 229 20.02 20.47 0.96
CA GLU A 229 21.03 20.85 1.94
C GLU A 229 21.17 19.80 3.04
N GLN A 230 20.06 19.18 3.44
CA GLN A 230 20.05 18.11 4.44
C GLN A 230 20.80 16.87 3.95
N LEU A 231 20.80 16.61 2.63
CA LEU A 231 21.57 15.50 2.06
C LEU A 231 23.07 15.72 2.24
N VAL A 232 23.55 16.96 2.05
CA VAL A 232 24.96 17.31 2.26
C VAL A 232 25.36 17.02 3.71
N GLU A 233 24.53 17.42 4.68
CA GLU A 233 24.78 17.13 6.10
C GLU A 233 24.85 15.62 6.38
N VAL A 234 23.96 14.82 5.77
CA VAL A 234 23.98 13.37 5.93
C VAL A 234 25.27 12.77 5.39
N LEU A 235 25.68 13.18 4.19
CA LEU A 235 26.88 12.67 3.53
C LEU A 235 28.15 13.05 4.29
N VAL A 236 28.20 14.27 4.85
CA VAL A 236 29.32 14.71 5.71
C VAL A 236 29.37 13.87 6.98
N ALA A 237 28.24 13.64 7.65
CA ALA A 237 28.19 12.84 8.86
C ALA A 237 28.58 11.37 8.63
N ALA A 238 28.25 10.80 7.46
CA ALA A 238 28.61 9.43 7.09
C ALA A 238 30.08 9.26 6.67
N SER A 239 30.80 10.35 6.42
CA SER A 239 32.20 10.34 5.98
C SER A 239 33.21 10.51 7.13
N LEU A 240 32.72 10.66 8.37
CA LEU A 240 33.51 10.80 9.61
C LEU A 240 33.54 9.48 10.39
#